data_AF-A0A351IR66-F1
#
_entry.id   AF-A0A351IR66-F1
#
_cell.length_a   1.000
_cell.length_b   1.000
_cell.length_c   1.000
_cell.angle_alpha   90.00
_cell.angle_beta   90.00
_cell.angle_gamma   90.00
#
_symmetry.space_group_name_H-M   'P 1'
#
loop_
_entity.id
_entity.type
_entity.pdbx_description
1 polymer ?
#
loop_
_entity_poly.entity_id
_entity_poly.type
_entity_poly.pdbx_seq_one_letter_code
_entity_poly.pdbx_strand_id
1 'polypeptide(L)'
;MSSTFWNKLFFSKWALLVELVLVVILGISFFQGVRTQQHIAQEIASLEKELDALTQEQRIMKERQFAASSDAFIETQAKQKLNLKKAGETAVTFYDNTDQKDITPLPNDPQKNQDSNIKKWLNYFFK
;
A
#
# COMPACT_ATOMS: atom_id res chain seq x y z
N MET A 1 46.72 41.85 -46.77
CA MET A 1 47.07 42.70 -45.59
C MET A 1 46.06 42.58 -44.43
N SER A 2 45.29 41.50 -44.32
CA SER A 2 44.21 41.35 -43.32
C SER A 2 44.50 40.36 -42.17
N SER A 3 45.48 39.46 -42.30
CA SER A 3 45.74 38.42 -41.29
C SER A 3 46.38 38.95 -39.99
N THR A 4 47.14 40.03 -40.06
CA THR A 4 47.84 40.60 -38.89
C THR A 4 46.91 41.35 -37.94
N PHE A 5 45.79 41.88 -38.45
CA PHE A 5 44.79 42.59 -37.64
C PHE A 5 43.95 41.62 -36.80
N TRP A 6 43.51 40.50 -37.38
CA TRP A 6 42.80 39.44 -36.66
C TRP A 6 43.66 38.80 -35.56
N ASN A 7 44.94 38.53 -35.84
CA ASN A 7 45.86 38.03 -34.81
C ASN A 7 46.07 39.05 -33.70
N LYS A 8 46.18 40.36 -34.00
CA LYS A 8 46.30 41.39 -32.94
C LYS A 8 45.04 41.53 -32.09
N LEU A 9 43.86 41.36 -32.68
CA LEU A 9 42.60 41.40 -31.96
C LEU A 9 42.46 40.18 -31.04
N PHE A 10 42.64 38.96 -31.56
CA PHE A 10 42.53 37.71 -30.80
C PHE A 10 43.62 37.54 -29.73
N PHE A 11 44.85 38.02 -29.97
CA PHE A 11 45.94 37.97 -28.98
C PHE A 11 46.02 39.21 -28.08
N SER A 12 45.00 40.07 -28.09
CA SER A 12 44.91 41.19 -27.14
C SER A 12 44.40 40.71 -25.78
N LYS A 13 44.90 41.31 -24.69
CA LYS A 13 44.45 41.03 -23.31
C LYS A 13 42.92 41.19 -23.14
N TRP A 14 42.30 42.06 -23.95
CA TRP A 14 40.87 42.30 -23.95
C TRP A 14 40.08 41.18 -24.61
N ALA A 15 40.54 40.63 -25.75
CA ALA A 15 39.88 39.49 -26.37
C ALA A 15 39.89 38.25 -25.47
N LEU A 16 41.00 38.02 -24.75
CA LEU A 16 41.10 36.92 -23.78
C LEU A 16 40.09 37.10 -22.62
N LEU A 17 39.87 38.33 -22.17
CA LEU A 17 38.88 38.63 -21.13
C LEU A 17 37.44 38.39 -21.62
N VAL A 18 37.12 38.82 -22.84
CA VAL A 18 35.79 38.56 -23.44
C VAL A 18 35.58 37.06 -23.66
N GLU A 19 36.58 36.34 -24.15
CA GLU A 19 36.53 34.88 -24.31
C GLU A 19 36.30 34.18 -22.98
N LEU A 20 37.03 34.58 -21.92
CA LEU A 20 36.84 34.03 -20.58
C LEU A 20 35.42 34.25 -20.07
N VAL A 21 34.87 35.45 -20.23
CA VAL A 21 33.48 35.76 -19.83
C VAL A 21 32.50 34.89 -20.61
N LEU A 22 32.71 34.73 -21.92
CA LEU A 22 31.85 33.92 -22.76
C LEU A 22 31.89 32.44 -22.35
N VAL A 23 33.08 31.90 -22.06
CA VAL A 23 33.25 30.53 -21.53
C VAL A 23 32.56 30.37 -20.19
N VAL A 24 32.65 31.35 -19.28
CA VAL A 24 31.96 31.30 -17.98
C VAL A 24 30.44 31.28 -18.16
N ILE A 25 29.89 32.14 -19.03
CA ILE A 25 28.45 32.19 -19.30
C ILE A 25 27.96 30.85 -19.89
N LEU A 26 28.68 30.31 -20.88
CA LEU A 26 28.37 29.01 -21.46
C LEU A 26 28.47 27.89 -20.43
N GLY A 27 29.49 27.91 -19.58
CA GLY A 27 29.69 26.93 -18.51
C GLY A 27 28.53 26.94 -17.51
N ILE A 28 28.06 28.11 -17.09
CA ILE A 28 26.91 28.26 -16.18
C ILE A 28 25.63 27.75 -16.86
N SER A 29 25.37 28.15 -18.10
CA SER A 29 24.18 27.74 -18.85
C SER A 29 24.15 26.22 -19.06
N PHE A 30 25.27 25.63 -19.46
CA PHE A 30 25.41 24.19 -19.63
C PHE A 30 25.17 23.44 -18.31
N PHE A 31 25.75 23.92 -17.21
CA PHE A 31 25.58 23.30 -15.91
C PHE A 31 24.14 23.33 -15.40
N GLN A 32 23.42 24.45 -15.63
CA GLN A 32 21.99 24.54 -15.32
C GLN A 32 21.18 23.57 -16.19
N GLY A 33 21.47 23.49 -17.50
CA GLY A 33 20.78 22.58 -18.42
C GLY A 33 20.94 21.11 -18.01
N VAL A 34 22.15 20.68 -17.66
CA VAL A 34 22.42 19.30 -17.22
C VAL A 34 21.68 18.96 -15.93
N ARG A 35 21.66 19.86 -14.94
CA ARG A 35 20.94 19.65 -13.68
C ARG A 35 19.43 19.49 -13.90
N THR A 36 18.84 20.35 -14.73
CA THR A 36 17.41 20.28 -15.05
C THR A 36 17.07 18.98 -15.76
N GLN A 37 17.90 18.56 -16.74
CA GLN A 37 17.70 17.30 -17.45
C GLN A 37 17.76 16.10 -16.51
N GLN A 38 18.71 16.08 -15.57
CA GLN A 38 18.83 15.02 -14.57
C GLN A 38 17.62 14.98 -13.63
N HIS A 39 17.12 16.13 -13.18
CA HIS A 39 15.94 16.19 -12.33
C HIS A 39 14.70 15.63 -13.04
N ILE A 40 14.47 16.04 -14.29
CA ILE A 40 13.34 15.53 -15.10
C ILE A 40 13.46 14.02 -15.30
N ALA A 41 14.65 13.51 -15.60
CA ALA A 41 14.87 12.07 -15.77
C ALA A 41 14.61 11.28 -14.48
N GLN A 42 15.00 11.82 -13.32
CA GLN A 42 14.73 11.22 -12.01
C GLN A 42 13.23 11.20 -11.70
N GLU A 43 12.53 12.30 -12.01
CA GLU A 43 11.09 12.42 -11.82
C GLU A 43 10.33 11.42 -12.69
N ILE A 44 10.69 11.29 -13.97
CA ILE A 44 10.15 10.27 -14.87
C ILE A 44 10.37 8.86 -14.31
N ALA A 45 11.61 8.53 -13.91
CA ALA A 45 11.92 7.22 -13.35
C ALA A 45 11.14 6.93 -12.05
N SER A 46 10.90 7.97 -11.23
CA SER A 46 10.08 7.84 -10.01
C SER A 46 8.61 7.57 -10.31
N LEU A 47 8.05 8.26 -11.32
CA LEU A 47 6.67 8.09 -11.76
C LEU A 47 6.45 6.72 -12.41
N GLU A 48 7.40 6.24 -13.22
CA GLU A 48 7.37 4.89 -13.79
C GLU A 48 7.36 3.83 -12.69
N LYS A 49 8.21 3.98 -11.67
CA LYS A 49 8.25 3.07 -10.53
C LYS A 49 6.95 3.08 -9.72
N GLU A 50 6.34 4.24 -9.55
CA GLU A 50 5.05 4.36 -8.87
C GLU A 50 3.93 3.69 -9.68
N LEU A 51 3.92 3.86 -11.00
CA LEU A 51 2.98 3.19 -11.90
C LEU A 51 3.11 1.67 -11.84
N ASP A 52 4.34 1.15 -11.84
CA ASP A 52 4.61 -0.29 -11.73
C ASP A 52 4.13 -0.84 -10.38
N ALA A 53 4.40 -0.13 -9.28
CA ALA A 53 3.94 -0.52 -7.95
C ALA A 53 2.40 -0.55 -7.88
N LEU A 54 1.73 0.48 -8.42
CA LEU A 54 0.28 0.58 -8.43
C LEU A 54 -0.36 -0.52 -9.30
N THR A 55 0.25 -0.83 -10.44
CA THR A 55 -0.20 -1.91 -11.34
C THR A 55 -0.06 -3.28 -10.67
N GLN A 56 1.05 -3.51 -9.97
CA GLN A 56 1.27 -4.73 -9.20
C GLN A 56 0.25 -4.86 -8.06
N GLU A 57 -0.01 -3.78 -7.32
CA GLU A 57 -1.01 -3.76 -6.26
C GLU A 57 -2.40 -4.06 -6.82
N GLN A 58 -2.79 -3.40 -7.91
CA GLN A 58 -4.06 -3.67 -8.58
C GLN A 58 -4.21 -5.15 -8.95
N ARG A 59 -3.15 -5.78 -9.48
CA ARG A 59 -3.17 -7.20 -9.84
C ARG A 59 -3.39 -8.08 -8.61
N ILE A 60 -2.65 -7.83 -7.52
CA ILE A 60 -2.79 -8.57 -6.26
C ILE A 60 -4.20 -8.41 -5.69
N MET A 61 -4.75 -7.21 -5.71
CA MET A 61 -6.11 -6.97 -5.20
C MET A 61 -7.17 -7.69 -6.04
N LYS A 62 -7.02 -7.72 -7.37
CA LYS A 62 -7.89 -8.51 -8.26
C LYS A 62 -7.78 -10.01 -8.00
N GLU A 63 -6.57 -10.53 -7.83
CA GLU A 63 -6.35 -11.95 -7.50
C GLU A 63 -7.01 -12.32 -6.15
N ARG A 64 -6.86 -11.47 -5.13
CA ARG A 64 -7.52 -11.67 -3.82
C ARG A 64 -9.03 -11.59 -3.92
N GLN A 65 -9.56 -10.62 -4.66
CA GLN A 65 -10.99 -10.51 -4.89
C GLN A 65 -11.52 -11.76 -5.59
N PHE A 66 -10.85 -12.22 -6.65
CA PHE A 66 -11.22 -13.43 -7.36
C PHE A 66 -11.21 -14.67 -6.44
N ALA A 67 -10.14 -14.83 -5.65
CA ALA A 67 -10.03 -15.91 -4.68
C ALA A 67 -11.15 -15.86 -3.64
N ALA A 68 -11.47 -14.67 -3.11
CA ALA A 68 -12.54 -14.48 -2.13
C ALA A 68 -13.94 -14.64 -2.74
N SER A 69 -14.14 -14.30 -4.01
CA SER A 69 -15.41 -14.50 -4.72
C SER A 69 -15.58 -15.90 -5.28
N SER A 70 -14.55 -16.75 -5.22
CA SER A 70 -14.64 -18.11 -5.75
C SER A 70 -15.64 -18.94 -4.95
N ASP A 71 -16.44 -19.74 -5.65
CA ASP A 71 -17.44 -20.62 -5.02
C ASP A 71 -16.81 -21.56 -3.98
N ALA A 72 -15.55 -21.96 -4.20
CA ALA A 72 -14.78 -22.78 -3.27
C ALA A 72 -14.48 -22.06 -1.95
N PHE A 73 -14.14 -20.76 -1.99
CA PHE A 73 -13.91 -19.97 -0.79
C PHE A 73 -15.22 -19.71 -0.05
N ILE A 74 -16.29 -19.37 -0.77
CA ILE A 74 -17.62 -19.19 -0.19
C ILE A 74 -18.12 -20.48 0.47
N GLU A 75 -17.96 -21.63 -0.20
CA GLU A 75 -18.32 -22.93 0.34
C GLU A 75 -17.50 -23.28 1.59
N THR A 76 -16.19 -23.02 1.57
CA THR A 76 -15.31 -23.27 2.72
C THR A 76 -15.73 -22.41 3.92
N GLN A 77 -15.99 -21.13 3.69
CA GLN A 77 -16.43 -20.22 4.75
C GLN A 77 -17.83 -20.59 5.27
N ALA A 78 -18.75 -21.00 4.40
CA ALA A 78 -20.08 -21.47 4.78
C ALA A 78 -20.02 -22.76 5.62
N LYS A 79 -19.16 -23.71 5.24
CA LYS A 79 -18.89 -24.95 6.01
C LYS A 79 -18.30 -24.62 7.38
N GLN A 80 -17.27 -23.78 7.43
CA GLN A 80 -16.55 -23.47 8.67
C GLN A 80 -17.31 -22.57 9.65
N LYS A 81 -17.99 -21.54 9.14
CA LYS A 81 -18.64 -20.51 9.98
C LYS A 81 -20.09 -20.81 10.27
N LEU A 82 -20.78 -21.47 9.34
CA LEU A 82 -22.23 -21.65 9.40
C LEU A 82 -22.62 -23.13 9.49
N ASN A 83 -21.65 -24.07 9.52
CA ASN A 83 -21.89 -25.52 9.44
C ASN A 83 -22.83 -25.91 8.28
N LEU A 84 -22.83 -25.11 7.20
CA LEU A 84 -23.65 -25.34 6.02
C LEU A 84 -23.04 -26.47 5.18
N LYS A 85 -23.91 -27.27 4.56
CA LYS A 85 -23.53 -28.45 3.78
C LYS A 85 -24.26 -28.49 2.44
N LYS A 86 -23.63 -29.06 1.42
CA LYS A 86 -24.30 -29.26 0.13
C LYS A 86 -25.36 -30.38 0.23
N ALA A 87 -26.31 -30.37 -0.69
CA ALA A 87 -27.31 -31.43 -0.79
C ALA A 87 -26.60 -32.79 -0.95
N GLY A 88 -26.79 -33.69 0.01
CA GLY A 88 -26.15 -35.02 0.05
C GLY A 88 -24.98 -35.18 1.03
N GLU A 89 -24.50 -34.12 1.69
CA GLU A 89 -23.46 -34.23 2.74
C GLU A 89 -24.05 -34.45 4.15
N THR A 90 -23.31 -35.20 5.01
CA THR A 90 -23.66 -35.43 6.42
C THR A 90 -22.71 -34.66 7.32
N ALA A 91 -23.24 -33.74 8.14
CA ALA A 91 -22.47 -33.02 9.16
C ALA A 91 -22.53 -33.82 10.46
N VAL A 92 -21.37 -34.14 11.04
CA VAL A 92 -21.25 -34.84 12.33
C VAL A 92 -20.66 -33.88 13.33
N THR A 93 -21.46 -33.44 14.30
CA THR A 93 -20.99 -32.62 15.41
C THR A 93 -20.57 -33.55 16.55
N PHE A 94 -19.29 -33.53 16.89
CA PHE A 94 -18.79 -34.23 18.07
C PHE A 94 -19.03 -33.33 19.29
N TYR A 95 -19.91 -33.78 20.18
CA TYR A 95 -19.98 -33.23 21.53
C TYR A 95 -18.90 -33.92 22.35
N ASP A 96 -17.98 -33.14 22.89
CA ASP A 96 -17.07 -33.64 23.91
C ASP A 96 -17.92 -33.89 25.17
N ASN A 97 -18.07 -35.16 25.57
CA ASN A 97 -18.92 -35.54 26.71
C ASN A 97 -18.29 -35.17 28.06
N THR A 98 -17.26 -34.33 28.07
CA THR A 98 -16.53 -33.92 29.27
C THR A 98 -17.35 -32.98 30.17
N ASP A 99 -18.50 -32.50 29.70
CA ASP A 99 -19.47 -31.72 30.49
C ASP A 99 -20.86 -32.38 30.55
N GLN A 100 -20.93 -33.71 30.63
CA GLN A 100 -22.13 -34.35 31.19
C GLN A 100 -22.14 -34.13 32.72
N LYS A 101 -22.30 -32.87 33.15
CA LYS A 101 -22.83 -32.59 34.48
C LYS A 101 -24.30 -32.93 34.43
N ASP A 102 -24.65 -33.87 35.30
CA ASP A 102 -25.99 -34.36 35.56
C ASP A 102 -27.06 -33.30 35.35
N ILE A 103 -28.08 -33.70 34.59
CA ILE A 103 -29.37 -33.02 34.48
C ILE A 103 -30.01 -33.09 35.86
N THR A 104 -29.55 -32.24 36.77
CA THR A 104 -30.12 -32.07 38.10
C THR A 104 -31.26 -31.07 37.93
N PRO A 105 -32.51 -31.40 38.32
CA PRO A 105 -33.57 -30.40 38.36
C PRO A 105 -33.10 -29.27 39.28
N LEU A 106 -32.96 -28.07 38.72
CA LEU A 106 -32.58 -26.87 39.48
C LEU A 106 -33.52 -26.74 40.69
N PRO A 107 -33.00 -26.56 41.92
CA PRO A 107 -33.79 -25.99 43.00
C PRO A 107 -34.27 -24.61 42.53
N ASN A 108 -35.57 -24.34 42.69
CA ASN A 108 -36.12 -22.99 42.54
C ASN A 108 -35.34 -22.03 43.43
N ASP A 109 -34.42 -21.26 42.85
CA ASP A 109 -33.77 -20.13 43.50
C ASP A 109 -34.59 -18.86 43.19
N PRO A 110 -35.20 -18.21 44.19
CA PRO A 110 -36.05 -17.04 44.01
C PRO A 110 -35.28 -15.72 43.81
N GLN A 111 -34.01 -15.72 43.37
CA GLN A 111 -33.27 -14.47 43.11
C GLN A 111 -32.51 -14.44 41.79
N LYS A 112 -33.22 -14.55 40.67
CA LYS A 112 -32.70 -14.07 39.38
C LYS A 112 -32.83 -12.54 39.32
N ASN A 113 -31.87 -11.82 39.91
CA ASN A 113 -31.75 -10.38 39.72
C ASN A 113 -31.67 -10.08 38.22
N GLN A 114 -32.72 -9.42 37.73
CA GLN A 114 -32.99 -9.17 36.33
C GLN A 114 -32.21 -7.92 35.89
N ASP A 115 -30.89 -7.94 36.02
CA ASP A 115 -30.09 -6.82 35.51
C ASP A 115 -30.23 -6.75 33.99
N SER A 116 -30.78 -5.62 33.54
CA SER A 116 -30.98 -5.28 32.13
C SER A 116 -29.70 -5.48 31.34
N ASN A 117 -29.84 -6.05 30.14
CA ASN A 117 -28.74 -6.32 29.22
C ASN A 117 -27.85 -5.08 28.97
N ILE A 118 -28.41 -3.88 29.13
CA ILE A 118 -27.69 -2.60 29.00
C ILE A 118 -26.59 -2.46 30.05
N LYS A 119 -26.83 -2.86 31.31
CA LYS A 119 -25.81 -2.80 32.37
C LYS A 119 -24.63 -3.73 32.09
N LYS A 120 -24.89 -4.89 31.49
CA LYS A 120 -23.85 -5.87 31.12
C LYS A 120 -22.93 -5.30 30.04
N TRP A 121 -23.51 -4.62 29.04
CA TRP A 121 -22.74 -3.96 28.00
C TRP A 121 -21.88 -2.83 28.55
N LEU A 122 -22.43 -1.93 29.36
CA LEU A 122 -21.65 -0.84 29.93
C LEU A 122 -20.47 -1.33 30.77
N ASN A 123 -20.65 -2.39 31.56
CA ASN A 123 -19.58 -2.93 32.38
C ASN A 123 -18.47 -3.60 31.55
N TYR A 124 -18.78 -4.13 30.36
CA TYR A 124 -17.77 -4.72 29.48
C TYR A 124 -16.87 -3.68 28.81
N PHE A 125 -17.42 -2.50 28.48
CA PHE A 125 -16.69 -1.48 27.74
C PHE A 125 -15.94 -0.47 28.62
N PHE A 126 -16.33 -0.32 29.89
CA PHE A 126 -15.84 0.77 30.74
C PHE A 126 -15.35 0.35 32.12
N LYS A 127 -15.29 -0.96 32.41
CA LYS A 127 -14.66 -1.47 33.62
C LYS A 127 -13.42 -2.26 33.29
#